data_AF-A0A7V8XAG9-F1
#
_entry.id   AF-A0A7V8XAG9-F1
#
_cell.length_a   1.000
_cell.length_b   1.000
_cell.length_c   1.000
_cell.angle_alpha   90.00
_cell.angle_beta   90.00
_cell.angle_gamma   90.00
#
_symmetry.space_group_name_H-M   'P 1'
#
loop_
_entity.id
_entity.type
_entity.pdbx_description
1 polymer ?
#
loop_
_entity_poly.entity_id
_entity_poly.type
_entity_poly.pdbx_seq_one_letter_code
_entity_poly.pdbx_strand_id
1 'polypeptide(L)' 'TESRIEMHLESLIAQEVEVAGRQVRFDAGETIWTESSYKYDRPMLDALVRNAGFTVVCLWTDPGERFWVAFLDAT' A
#
# COMPACT_ATOMS: atom_id res chain seq x y z
N THR A 1 -8.62 12.27 -0.93
CA THR A 1 -8.45 10.95 -1.54
C THR A 1 -6.99 10.59 -1.42
N GLU A 2 -6.68 9.53 -0.68
CA GLU A 2 -5.29 9.10 -0.48
C GLU A 2 -4.76 8.46 -1.77
N SER A 3 -3.52 8.77 -2.16
CA SER A 3 -2.88 8.24 -3.38
C SER A 3 -2.49 6.77 -3.18
N ARG A 4 -3.47 5.86 -3.29
CA ARG A 4 -3.26 4.41 -3.13
C ARG A 4 -4.21 3.59 -3.98
N ILE A 5 -3.80 2.37 -4.28
CA ILE A 5 -4.69 1.29 -4.71
C ILE A 5 -5.02 0.45 -3.49
N GLU A 6 -6.29 0.10 -3.34
CA GLU A 6 -6.78 -0.79 -2.30
C GLU A 6 -7.10 -2.15 -2.90
N MET A 7 -6.81 -3.22 -2.17
CA MET A 7 -7.23 -4.58 -2.52
C MET A 7 -8.22 -5.07 -1.49
N HIS A 8 -9.32 -5.64 -1.97
CA HIS A 8 -10.40 -6.14 -1.15
C HIS A 8 -10.77 -7.55 -1.59
N LEU A 9 -11.17 -8.38 -0.62
CA LEU A 9 -11.87 -9.64 -0.87
C LEU A 9 -13.35 -9.42 -0.62
N GLU A 10 -14.19 -9.69 -1.62
CA GLU A 10 -15.64 -9.54 -1.53
C GLU A 10 -16.31 -10.91 -1.33
N SER A 11 -17.24 -10.96 -0.39
CA SER A 11 -18.12 -12.10 -0.20
C SER A 11 -19.27 -12.04 -1.21
N LEU A 12 -19.26 -12.90 -2.24
CA LEU A 12 -20.30 -12.87 -3.29
C LEU A 12 -21.67 -13.38 -2.82
N ILE A 13 -21.72 -14.03 -1.67
CA ILE A 13 -22.94 -14.55 -1.03
C ILE A 13 -22.89 -14.27 0.47
N ALA A 14 -24.03 -14.35 1.15
CA ALA A 14 -24.01 -14.42 2.61
C ALA A 14 -23.43 -15.78 3.04
N GLN A 15 -22.39 -15.78 3.86
CA GLN A 15 -21.70 -17.00 4.29
C GLN A 15 -21.16 -16.91 5.72
N GLU A 16 -21.01 -18.07 6.36
CA GLU A 16 -20.38 -18.22 7.67
C GLU A 16 -19.14 -19.10 7.52
N VAL A 17 -18.00 -18.64 8.02
CA VAL A 17 -16.71 -19.32 7.94
C VAL A 17 -16.15 -19.52 9.34
N GLU A 18 -15.69 -20.73 9.64
CA GLU A 18 -15.02 -21.04 10.90
C GLU A 18 -13.51 -20.88 10.76
N VAL A 19 -12.91 -20.01 11.57
CA VAL A 19 -11.46 -19.78 11.61
C VAL A 19 -10.97 -19.90 13.06
N ALA A 20 -10.07 -20.84 13.31
CA ALA A 20 -9.51 -21.10 14.65
C ALA A 20 -10.59 -21.26 15.74
N GLY A 21 -11.68 -21.99 15.43
CA GLY A 21 -12.80 -22.22 16.34
C GLY A 21 -13.73 -21.02 16.54
N ARG A 22 -13.58 -19.95 15.76
CA ARG A 22 -14.44 -18.77 15.79
C ARG A 22 -15.24 -18.67 14.50
N GLN A 23 -16.55 -18.50 14.64
CA GLN A 23 -17.42 -18.22 13.50
C GLN A 23 -17.33 -16.76 13.11
N VAL A 24 -17.15 -16.51 11.81
CA VAL A 24 -17.19 -15.18 11.20
C VAL A 24 -18.27 -15.20 10.12
N ARG A 25 -19.19 -14.26 10.19
CA ARG A 25 -20.26 -14.09 9.20
C ARG A 25 -19.92 -12.94 8.27
N PHE A 26 -20.22 -13.14 7.00
CA PHE A 26 -20.14 -12.12 5.96
C PHE A 26 -21.47 -12.05 5.25
N ASP A 27 -21.97 -10.84 5.04
CA ASP A 27 -23.11 -10.60 4.15
C ASP A 27 -22.66 -10.64 2.68
N ALA A 28 -23.61 -10.82 1.75
CA ALA A 28 -23.32 -10.70 0.32
C ALA A 28 -22.92 -9.24 -0.01
N GLY A 29 -21.81 -9.07 -0.71
CA GLY A 29 -21.18 -7.78 -1.02
C GLY A 29 -20.30 -7.22 0.10
N GLU A 30 -20.23 -7.86 1.28
CA GLU A 30 -19.31 -7.44 2.33
C GLU A 30 -17.87 -7.65 1.89
N THR A 31 -17.00 -6.66 2.13
CA THR A 31 -15.59 -6.72 1.73
C THR A 31 -14.65 -6.68 2.92
N ILE A 32 -13.57 -7.47 2.84
CA ILE A 32 -12.39 -7.35 3.72
C ILE A 32 -11.33 -6.57 2.96
N TRP A 33 -10.87 -5.46 3.52
CA TRP A 33 -9.69 -4.76 3.02
C TRP A 33 -8.43 -5.55 3.37
N THR A 34 -7.71 -6.02 2.35
CA THR A 34 -6.50 -6.83 2.53
C THR A 34 -5.20 -6.04 2.34
N GLU A 35 -5.17 -5.02 1.49
CA GLU A 35 -3.94 -4.26 1.21
C GLU A 35 -4.16 -2.81 0.78
N SER A 36 -3.23 -1.93 1.16
CA SER A 36 -3.03 -0.60 0.57
C SER A 36 -1.67 -0.48 -0.12
N SER A 37 -1.66 -0.21 -1.42
CA SER A 37 -0.44 0.11 -2.18
C SER A 37 -0.37 1.62 -2.47
N TYR A 38 0.29 2.36 -1.57
CA TYR A 38 0.49 3.80 -1.71
C TYR A 38 1.42 4.14 -2.88
N LYS A 39 1.04 5.16 -3.64
CA LYS A 39 1.82 5.70 -4.76
C LYS A 39 2.38 7.05 -4.36
N TYR A 40 3.69 7.18 -4.50
CA TYR A 40 4.46 8.33 -4.07
C TYR A 40 4.83 9.20 -5.25
N ASP A 41 4.71 10.51 -5.07
CA ASP A 41 5.37 11.48 -5.93
C ASP A 41 6.69 11.95 -5.29
N ARG A 42 7.41 12.83 -6.01
CA ARG A 42 8.70 13.32 -5.56
C ARG A 42 8.61 14.10 -4.23
N PRO A 43 7.68 15.06 -4.04
CA PRO A 43 7.49 15.73 -2.76
C PRO A 43 7.25 14.78 -1.57
N MET A 44 6.42 13.75 -1.74
CA MET A 44 6.14 12.76 -0.70
C MET A 44 7.38 11.93 -0.35
N LEU A 45 8.14 11.47 -1.36
CA LEU A 45 9.39 10.75 -1.14
C LEU A 45 10.40 11.61 -0.38
N ASP A 46 10.61 12.86 -0.81
CA ASP A 46 11.59 13.74 -0.18
C ASP A 46 11.20 14.05 1.28
N ALA A 47 9.91 14.22 1.57
CA ALA A 47 9.41 14.40 2.94
C ALA A 47 9.65 13.15 3.80
N LEU A 48 9.32 11.97 3.26
CA LEU A 48 9.52 10.69 3.94
C LEU A 48 10.99 10.46 4.31
N VAL A 49 11.88 10.64 3.33
CA VAL A 49 13.33 10.41 3.47
C VAL A 49 13.94 11.40 4.46
N ARG A 50 13.61 12.70 4.37
CA ARG A 50 14.12 13.70 5.32
C ARG A 50 13.64 13.46 6.75
N ASN A 51 12.35 13.14 6.93
CA ASN A 51 11.79 12.86 8.26
C ASN A 51 12.42 11.62 8.91
N ALA A 52 12.93 10.70 8.10
CA ALA A 52 13.67 9.53 8.55
C ALA A 52 15.18 9.80 8.81
N GLY A 53 15.68 11.03 8.60
CA GLY A 53 17.09 11.37 8.79
C GLY A 53 18.01 10.95 7.64
N PHE A 54 17.48 10.85 6.42
CA PHE A 54 18.23 10.49 5.22
C PHE A 54 18.20 11.59 4.16
N THR A 55 19.08 11.46 3.17
CA THR A 55 19.05 12.23 1.92
C THR A 55 19.02 11.30 0.71
N VAL A 56 18.37 11.73 -0.37
CA VAL A 56 18.38 10.99 -1.66
C VAL A 56 19.65 11.36 -2.42
N VAL A 57 20.57 10.41 -2.56
CA VAL A 57 21.82 10.59 -3.33
C VAL A 57 21.57 10.39 -4.82
N CYS A 58 20.83 9.34 -5.16
CA CYS A 58 20.49 9.02 -6.55
C CYS A 58 19.09 8.42 -6.63
N LEU A 59 18.42 8.69 -7.75
CA LEU A 59 17.12 8.14 -8.08
C LEU A 59 17.19 7.59 -9.50
N TRP A 60 17.02 6.28 -9.63
CA TRP A 60 16.91 5.61 -10.93
C TRP A 60 15.45 5.35 -11.25
N THR A 61 15.11 5.41 -12.53
CA THR A 61 13.76 5.18 -13.03
C THR A 61 13.77 4.36 -14.31
N ASP A 62 12.66 3.67 -14.59
CA ASP A 62 12.42 3.12 -15.92
C ASP A 62 12.17 4.24 -16.96
N PRO A 63 12.37 4.02 -18.28
CA PRO A 63 12.16 5.05 -19.31
C PRO A 63 10.75 5.66 -19.35
N GLY A 64 9.76 4.98 -18.78
CA GLY A 64 8.39 5.48 -18.66
C GLY A 64 8.12 6.28 -17.39
N GLU A 65 9.12 6.47 -16.52
CA GLU A 65 9.01 7.22 -15.25
C GLU A 65 7.93 6.70 -14.30
N ARG A 66 7.72 5.39 -14.23
CA ARG A 66 6.64 4.75 -13.44
C ARG A 66 7.11 4.15 -12.13
N PHE A 67 8.40 3.80 -12.03
CA PHE A 67 8.94 3.19 -10.82
C PHE A 67 10.34 3.70 -10.52
N TRP A 68 10.58 4.01 -9.25
CA TRP A 68 11.86 4.50 -8.77
C TRP A 68 12.58 3.53 -7.85
N VAL A 69 13.91 3.51 -7.97
CA VAL A 69 14.81 2.97 -6.95
C VAL A 69 15.65 4.13 -6.44
N ALA A 70 15.61 4.38 -5.12
CA ALA A 70 16.35 5.45 -4.48
C ALA A 70 17.55 4.90 -3.71
N PHE A 71 18.74 5.45 -3.95
CA PHE A 71 19.89 5.28 -3.08
C PHE A 71 19.91 6.41 -2.05
N LEU A 72 19.85 6.04 -0.77
CA LEU A 72 19.78 6.95 0.36
C LEU A 72 21.07 6.89 1.17
N ASP A 73 21.49 8.04 1.70
CA ASP A 73 22.56 8.13 2.69
C ASP A 73 22.05 8.80 3.97
N ALA A 74 22.60 8.40 5.11
CA ALA A 74 22.23 8.96 6.40
C ALA A 74 22.71 10.42 6.48
N THR A 75 21.90 11.27 7.09
CA THR A 75 22.21 12.70 7.26
C THR A 75 22.95 12.94 8.56
#